data_AF-A0A6V7KX18-F1
#
_entry.id   AF-A0A6V7KX18-F1
#
_cell.length_a   1.000
_cell.length_b   1.000
_cell.length_c   1.000
_cell.angle_alpha   90.00
_cell.angle_beta   90.00
_cell.angle_gamma   90.00
#
_symmetry.space_group_name_H-M   'P 1'
#
loop_
_entity.id
_entity.type
_entity.pdbx_description
1 polymer ?
#
loop_
_entity_poly.entity_id
_entity_poly.type
_entity_poly.pdbx_seq_one_letter_code
_entity_poly.pdbx_strand_id
1 'polypeptide(L)'
;ICEMLQNGAAYVWDDEMKVPYLIDGDQWVGFDDERSIRNKMTWLKTKGYGGAMVWTVDMDDFNGTVCAGNVRYPLIGAMREELRGISRGSNAKDVDWSTVAATVSEVVIKKPEAYKIAVSDVLSKVKKVQKPATTLVINTPTR
;
A
#
# COMPACT_ATOMS: atom_id res chain seq x y z
N ILE A 1 -8.90 -13.79 0.66
CA ILE A 1 -8.09 -13.24 -0.45
C ILE A 1 -8.03 -14.20 -1.63
N CYS A 2 -7.40 -15.39 -1.53
CA CYS A 2 -7.35 -16.35 -2.65
C CYS A 2 -8.73 -16.70 -3.23
N GLU A 3 -9.75 -16.86 -2.37
CA GLU A 3 -11.13 -17.08 -2.81
C GLU A 3 -11.72 -15.89 -3.57
N MET A 4 -11.46 -14.65 -3.12
CA MET A 4 -11.96 -13.44 -3.80
C MET A 4 -11.37 -13.34 -5.21
N LEU A 5 -10.06 -13.54 -5.34
CA LEU A 5 -9.35 -13.49 -6.63
C LEU A 5 -9.83 -14.56 -7.60
N GLN A 6 -10.18 -15.76 -7.12
CA GLN A 6 -10.75 -16.83 -7.94
C GLN A 6 -12.22 -16.60 -8.30
N ASN A 7 -12.92 -15.74 -7.57
CA ASN A 7 -14.35 -15.46 -7.75
C ASN A 7 -14.62 -14.09 -8.38
N GLY A 8 -13.63 -13.50 -9.05
CA GLY A 8 -13.83 -12.32 -9.89
C GLY A 8 -13.30 -11.00 -9.31
N ALA A 9 -12.70 -10.99 -8.12
CA ALA A 9 -12.00 -9.81 -7.63
C ALA A 9 -10.82 -9.48 -8.57
N ALA A 10 -10.60 -8.18 -8.79
CA ALA A 10 -9.53 -7.71 -9.64
C ALA A 10 -8.21 -7.63 -8.89
N TYR A 11 -7.14 -8.17 -9.47
CA TYR A 11 -5.78 -8.09 -8.94
C TYR A 11 -5.05 -6.88 -9.53
N VAL A 12 -4.37 -6.12 -8.68
CA VAL A 12 -3.48 -5.05 -9.11
C VAL A 12 -2.14 -5.17 -8.41
N TRP A 13 -1.06 -5.07 -9.19
CA TRP A 13 0.29 -4.96 -8.67
C TRP A 13 0.70 -3.49 -8.55
N ASP A 14 1.08 -3.05 -7.36
CA ASP A 14 1.66 -1.74 -7.15
C ASP A 14 3.19 -1.82 -7.32
N ASP A 15 3.70 -1.21 -8.40
CA ASP A 15 5.14 -1.25 -8.67
C ASP A 15 5.95 -0.24 -7.86
N GLU A 16 5.34 0.73 -7.19
CA GLU A 16 6.05 1.61 -6.26
C GLU A 16 6.24 0.92 -4.91
N MET A 17 5.16 0.35 -4.37
CA MET A 17 5.13 -0.31 -3.07
C MET A 17 5.65 -1.76 -3.10
N LYS A 18 5.71 -2.37 -4.29
CA LYS A 18 6.11 -3.77 -4.52
C LYS A 18 5.24 -4.78 -3.77
N VAL A 19 3.94 -4.50 -3.68
CA VAL A 19 2.92 -5.37 -3.08
C VAL A 19 1.63 -5.33 -3.91
N PRO A 20 0.81 -6.39 -3.86
CA PRO A 20 -0.49 -6.38 -4.51
C PRO A 20 -1.59 -5.77 -3.64
N TYR A 21 -2.67 -5.38 -4.30
CA TYR A 21 -3.98 -5.21 -3.69
C TYR A 21 -5.07 -5.78 -4.60
N LEU A 22 -6.24 -6.04 -4.04
CA LEU A 22 -7.41 -6.49 -4.79
C LEU A 22 -8.59 -5.55 -4.61
N ILE A 23 -9.48 -5.55 -5.61
CA ILE A 23 -10.73 -4.79 -5.64
C ILE A 23 -11.88 -5.72 -5.99
N ASP A 24 -12.96 -5.69 -5.20
CA ASP A 24 -14.20 -6.42 -5.47
C ASP A 24 -15.40 -5.55 -5.09
N GLY A 25 -16.04 -4.94 -6.10
CA GLY A 25 -17.05 -3.91 -5.86
C GLY A 25 -16.49 -2.71 -5.10
N ASP A 26 -16.98 -2.49 -3.88
CA ASP A 26 -16.53 -1.45 -2.95
C ASP A 26 -15.49 -1.95 -1.93
N GLN A 27 -15.12 -3.23 -1.98
CA GLN A 27 -14.14 -3.83 -1.10
C GLN A 27 -12.73 -3.66 -1.68
N TRP A 28 -11.80 -3.21 -0.82
CA TRP A 28 -10.40 -3.07 -1.14
C TRP A 28 -9.55 -3.76 -0.07
N VAL A 29 -8.59 -4.58 -0.50
CA VAL A 29 -7.69 -5.30 0.41
C VAL A 29 -6.26 -5.23 -0.13
N GLY A 30 -5.36 -4.61 0.63
CA GLY A 30 -3.91 -4.72 0.43
C GLY A 30 -3.38 -5.97 1.13
N PHE A 31 -2.51 -6.72 0.46
CA PHE A 31 -2.03 -8.01 0.99
C PHE A 31 -0.63 -8.36 0.48
N ASP A 32 -0.14 -9.53 0.87
CA ASP A 32 1.09 -10.12 0.34
C ASP A 32 0.78 -11.40 -0.43
N ASP A 33 1.43 -11.56 -1.58
CA ASP A 33 1.41 -12.77 -2.40
C ASP A 33 2.83 -13.34 -2.54
N GLU A 34 2.97 -14.43 -3.29
CA GLU A 34 4.27 -15.09 -3.47
C GLU A 34 5.29 -14.15 -4.15
N ARG A 35 4.83 -13.28 -5.06
CA ARG A 35 5.66 -12.28 -5.73
C ARG A 35 6.19 -11.23 -4.75
N SER A 36 5.33 -10.63 -3.92
CA SER A 36 5.75 -9.63 -2.93
C SER A 36 6.61 -10.25 -1.84
N ILE A 37 6.29 -11.46 -1.38
CA ILE A 37 7.10 -12.20 -0.41
C ILE A 37 8.51 -12.46 -0.95
N ARG A 38 8.67 -12.97 -2.18
CA ARG A 38 9.99 -13.20 -2.77
C ARG A 38 10.79 -11.90 -2.95
N ASN A 39 10.12 -10.81 -3.35
CA ASN A 39 10.74 -9.49 -3.40
C ASN A 39 11.25 -9.05 -2.01
N LYS A 40 10.43 -9.22 -0.96
CA LYS A 40 10.81 -8.92 0.42
C LYS A 40 11.98 -9.78 0.91
N MET A 41 12.02 -11.07 0.57
CA MET A 41 13.14 -11.95 0.94
C MET A 41 14.43 -11.54 0.24
N THR A 42 14.34 -11.17 -1.04
CA THR A 42 15.48 -10.65 -1.79
C THR A 42 16.00 -9.36 -1.17
N TRP A 43 15.11 -8.41 -0.89
CA TRP A 43 15.46 -7.17 -0.20
C TRP A 43 16.12 -7.45 1.16
N LEU A 44 15.52 -8.33 1.96
CA LEU A 44 16.01 -8.70 3.29
C LEU A 44 17.44 -9.24 3.23
N LYS A 45 17.71 -10.17 2.30
CA LYS A 45 19.06 -10.70 2.03
C LYS A 45 20.03 -9.58 1.66
N THR A 46 19.66 -8.69 0.74
CA THR A 46 20.54 -7.59 0.32
C THR A 46 20.86 -6.58 1.43
N LYS A 47 19.99 -6.46 2.43
CA LYS A 47 20.21 -5.59 3.59
C LYS A 47 20.94 -6.28 4.75
N GLY A 48 21.18 -7.58 4.67
CA GLY A 48 21.93 -8.33 5.69
C GLY A 48 21.16 -8.55 6.99
N TYR A 49 19.83 -8.59 6.95
CA TYR A 49 19.02 -8.94 8.12
C TYR A 49 19.07 -10.45 8.43
N GLY A 50 18.80 -10.83 9.68
CA GLY A 50 18.96 -12.20 10.18
C GLY A 50 17.86 -13.19 9.79
N GLY A 51 16.70 -12.73 9.33
CA GLY A 51 15.60 -13.61 8.92
C GLY A 51 14.25 -12.91 8.89
N ALA A 52 13.22 -13.65 8.48
CA ALA A 52 11.83 -13.20 8.46
C ALA A 52 11.03 -13.86 9.60
N MET A 53 10.08 -13.11 10.16
CA MET A 53 9.07 -13.60 11.11
C MET A 53 7.72 -13.55 10.40
N VAL A 54 6.85 -14.53 10.68
CA VAL A 54 5.55 -14.67 10.04
C VAL A 54 4.44 -14.49 11.05
N TRP A 55 3.51 -13.59 10.74
CA TRP A 55 2.22 -13.48 11.39
C TRP A 55 1.12 -13.78 10.35
N THR A 56 0.47 -14.94 10.35
CA THR A 56 0.70 -16.13 11.18
C THR A 56 0.78 -17.39 10.30
N VAL A 57 1.16 -18.50 10.91
CA VAL A 57 1.24 -19.80 10.24
C VAL A 57 -0.14 -20.33 9.79
N ASP A 58 -1.18 -20.06 10.57
CA ASP A 58 -2.55 -20.54 10.36
C ASP A 58 -3.35 -19.76 9.30
N MET A 59 -2.83 -18.61 8.84
CA MET A 59 -3.46 -17.78 7.81
C MET A 59 -2.82 -17.93 6.42
N ASP A 60 -1.74 -18.71 6.29
CA ASP A 60 -1.26 -19.14 4.97
C ASP A 60 -2.23 -20.19 4.39
N ASP A 61 -2.15 -20.54 3.11
CA ASP A 61 -2.88 -21.69 2.56
C ASP A 61 -2.22 -23.00 3.02
N PHE A 62 -2.35 -23.30 4.31
CA PHE A 62 -1.70 -24.39 4.99
C PHE A 62 -2.11 -25.77 4.43
N ASN A 63 -3.34 -25.89 3.93
CA ASN A 63 -3.83 -27.12 3.31
C ASN A 63 -3.40 -27.23 1.84
N GLY A 64 -3.07 -26.09 1.21
CA GLY A 64 -2.65 -26.00 -0.19
C GLY A 64 -3.78 -26.25 -1.17
N THR A 65 -5.02 -25.98 -0.77
CA THR A 65 -6.22 -26.29 -1.56
C THR A 65 -7.07 -25.06 -1.85
N VAL A 66 -6.73 -23.92 -1.25
CA VAL A 66 -7.55 -22.70 -1.34
C VAL A 66 -7.02 -21.79 -2.44
N CYS A 67 -5.71 -21.65 -2.59
CA CYS A 67 -5.07 -20.90 -3.65
C CYS A 67 -4.79 -21.82 -4.86
N ALA A 68 -4.79 -21.26 -6.09
CA ALA A 68 -4.75 -22.02 -7.34
C ALA A 68 -3.45 -22.82 -7.62
N GLY A 69 -2.50 -22.86 -6.68
CA GLY A 69 -1.16 -23.44 -6.84
C GLY A 69 -1.02 -24.91 -6.43
N ASN A 70 -1.96 -25.48 -5.65
CA ASN A 70 -1.83 -26.80 -5.04
C ASN A 70 -0.54 -26.98 -4.20
N VAL A 71 -0.11 -25.93 -3.51
CA VAL A 71 1.11 -25.90 -2.68
C VAL A 71 0.70 -25.60 -1.24
N ARG A 72 1.10 -26.46 -0.29
CA ARG A 72 0.92 -26.17 1.14
C ARG A 72 1.88 -25.07 1.59
N TYR A 73 1.36 -24.11 2.36
CA TYR A 73 2.11 -22.97 2.85
C TYR A 73 2.84 -22.21 1.72
N PRO A 74 2.11 -21.70 0.70
CA PRO A 74 2.73 -21.07 -0.44
C PRO A 74 3.61 -19.87 -0.06
N LEU A 75 3.18 -19.04 0.91
CA LEU A 75 3.91 -17.85 1.34
C LEU A 75 5.11 -18.21 2.23
N ILE A 76 4.89 -18.97 3.30
CA ILE A 76 5.96 -19.35 4.24
C ILE A 76 6.97 -20.27 3.54
N GLY A 77 6.49 -21.13 2.65
CA GLY A 77 7.31 -21.96 1.78
C GLY A 77 8.22 -21.11 0.89
N ALA A 78 7.72 -20.01 0.30
CA ALA A 78 8.52 -19.12 -0.53
C ALA A 78 9.59 -18.41 0.31
N MET A 79 9.27 -17.99 1.53
CA MET A 79 10.27 -17.46 2.47
C MET A 79 11.38 -18.47 2.75
N ARG A 80 11.02 -19.73 3.03
CA ARG A 80 11.99 -20.80 3.30
C ARG A 80 12.87 -21.11 2.09
N GLU A 81 12.27 -21.15 0.91
CA GLU A 81 12.99 -21.38 -0.35
C GLU A 81 14.01 -20.27 -0.60
N GLU A 82 13.61 -19.00 -0.44
CA GLU A 82 14.49 -17.85 -0.65
C GLU A 82 15.59 -17.69 0.41
N LEU A 83 15.29 -17.93 1.68
CA LEU A 83 16.22 -17.70 2.78
C LEU A 83 17.11 -18.92 3.07
N ARG A 84 16.67 -20.13 2.73
CA ARG A 84 17.35 -21.38 3.12
C ARG A 84 17.60 -22.34 1.96
N GLY A 85 17.14 -22.03 0.74
CA GLY A 85 17.31 -22.89 -0.43
C GLY A 85 16.53 -24.21 -0.38
N ILE A 86 15.51 -24.31 0.49
CA ILE A 86 14.73 -25.55 0.64
C ILE A 86 13.47 -25.45 -0.22
N SER A 87 13.46 -26.20 -1.33
CA SER A 87 12.36 -26.25 -2.31
C SER A 87 11.00 -26.53 -1.66
N ARG A 88 9.94 -25.94 -2.21
CA ARG A 88 8.53 -26.23 -1.86
C ARG A 88 8.00 -27.54 -2.44
N GLY A 89 8.75 -28.19 -3.34
CA GLY A 89 8.35 -29.42 -4.04
C GLY A 89 8.61 -29.31 -5.55
N SER A 90 8.70 -30.46 -6.22
CA SER A 90 9.09 -30.54 -7.64
C SER A 90 8.14 -29.81 -8.60
N ASN A 91 6.86 -29.71 -8.26
CA ASN A 91 5.83 -29.07 -9.09
C ASN A 91 5.29 -27.77 -8.48
N ALA A 92 5.91 -27.26 -7.41
CA ALA A 92 5.45 -26.05 -6.74
C ALA A 92 5.74 -24.82 -7.61
N LYS A 93 4.68 -24.14 -8.05
CA LYS A 93 4.76 -22.89 -8.81
C LYS A 93 3.99 -21.80 -8.07
N ASP A 94 4.50 -20.58 -8.17
CA ASP A 94 3.77 -19.40 -7.69
C ASP A 94 2.49 -19.20 -8.51
N VAL A 95 1.44 -18.70 -7.87
CA VAL A 95 0.21 -18.32 -8.58
C VAL A 95 0.44 -16.96 -9.25
N ASP A 96 0.30 -16.92 -10.58
CA ASP A 96 0.32 -15.66 -11.33
C ASP A 96 -1.06 -15.01 -11.33
N TRP A 97 -1.35 -14.25 -10.27
CA TRP A 97 -2.62 -13.55 -10.11
C TRP A 97 -2.93 -12.54 -11.21
N SER A 98 -1.92 -12.04 -11.93
CA SER A 98 -2.15 -11.16 -13.08
C SER A 98 -2.81 -11.87 -14.26
N THR A 99 -2.72 -13.20 -14.30
CA THR A 99 -3.34 -14.06 -15.32
C THR A 99 -4.58 -14.79 -14.81
N VAL A 100 -4.66 -15.04 -13.50
CA VAL A 100 -5.73 -15.83 -12.87
C VAL A 100 -6.93 -14.95 -12.49
N ALA A 101 -6.69 -13.74 -11.98
CA ALA A 101 -7.73 -12.86 -11.46
C ALA A 101 -8.26 -11.89 -12.53
N ALA A 102 -9.34 -11.19 -12.21
CA ALA A 102 -9.82 -10.10 -13.06
C ALA A 102 -8.80 -8.95 -13.08
N THR A 103 -8.86 -8.10 -14.12
CA THR A 103 -8.02 -6.91 -14.23
C THR A 103 -8.86 -5.65 -14.12
N VAL A 104 -8.30 -4.60 -13.52
CA VAL A 104 -8.93 -3.28 -13.50
C VAL A 104 -8.57 -2.56 -14.79
N SER A 105 -9.55 -1.96 -15.45
CA SER A 105 -9.29 -0.97 -16.49
C SER A 105 -9.21 0.41 -15.85
N GLU A 106 -8.06 1.08 -15.97
CA GLU A 106 -7.92 2.45 -15.48
C GLU A 106 -8.84 3.38 -16.29
N VAL A 107 -9.88 3.89 -15.66
CA VAL A 107 -10.55 5.10 -16.14
C VAL A 107 -9.72 6.27 -15.61
N VAL A 108 -8.85 6.83 -16.45
CA VAL A 108 -8.08 8.03 -16.11
C VAL A 108 -9.07 9.18 -15.90
N ILE A 109 -9.50 9.39 -14.66
CA ILE A 109 -10.26 10.59 -14.28
C ILE A 109 -9.24 11.73 -14.29
N LYS A 110 -9.20 12.46 -15.41
CA LYS A 110 -8.42 13.70 -15.51
C LYS A 110 -8.91 14.64 -14.40
N LYS A 111 -8.07 14.87 -13.38
CA LYS A 111 -8.34 15.88 -12.34
C LYS A 111 -8.68 17.18 -13.07
N PRO A 112 -9.81 17.84 -12.75
CA PRO A 112 -10.15 19.11 -13.38
C PRO A 112 -9.00 20.10 -13.15
N GLU A 113 -8.74 20.96 -14.14
CA GLU A 113 -7.71 21.98 -14.00
C GLU A 113 -7.97 22.79 -12.72
N ALA A 114 -6.90 23.05 -11.96
CA ALA A 114 -6.98 23.82 -10.74
C ALA A 114 -7.59 25.19 -11.05
N TYR A 115 -8.68 25.53 -10.36
CA TYR A 115 -9.27 26.86 -10.45
C TYR A 115 -8.24 27.88 -9.95
N LYS A 116 -7.68 28.69 -10.87
CA LYS A 116 -6.71 29.72 -10.55
C LYS A 116 -7.44 30.91 -9.92
N ILE A 117 -7.30 31.08 -8.61
CA ILE A 117 -7.73 32.31 -7.93
C ILE A 117 -6.60 33.33 -8.09
N ALA A 118 -6.88 34.52 -8.62
CA ALA A 118 -5.88 35.57 -8.70
C ALA A 118 -5.52 36.06 -7.30
N VAL A 119 -4.23 36.27 -7.04
CA VAL A 119 -3.75 36.79 -5.75
C VAL A 119 -4.39 38.16 -5.46
N SER A 120 -4.68 38.96 -6.48
CA SER A 120 -5.45 40.20 -6.37
C SER A 120 -6.83 40.01 -5.76
N ASP A 121 -7.53 38.94 -6.14
CA ASP A 121 -8.88 38.67 -5.66
C ASP A 121 -8.87 38.25 -4.20
N VAL A 122 -7.83 37.52 -3.77
CA VAL A 122 -7.61 37.17 -2.37
C VAL A 122 -7.27 38.44 -1.56
N LEU A 123 -6.33 39.25 -2.04
CA LEU A 123 -5.89 40.47 -1.37
C LEU A 123 -7.00 41.51 -1.24
N SER A 124 -7.91 41.60 -2.22
CA SER A 124 -9.07 42.49 -2.15
C SER A 124 -10.07 42.12 -1.05
N LYS A 125 -10.08 40.85 -0.63
CA LYS A 125 -10.97 40.30 0.41
C LYS A 125 -10.34 40.28 1.79
N VAL A 126 -9.02 40.51 1.89
CA VAL A 126 -8.33 40.64 3.18
C VAL A 126 -8.62 42.02 3.76
N LYS A 127 -9.50 42.08 4.77
CA LYS A 127 -9.65 43.29 5.60
C LYS A 127 -8.35 43.52 6.38
N LYS A 128 -7.68 44.64 6.12
CA LYS A 128 -6.58 45.09 6.99
C LYS A 128 -7.12 45.35 8.38
N VAL A 129 -6.70 44.54 9.36
CA VAL A 129 -6.93 44.83 10.77
C VAL A 129 -6.06 46.03 11.14
N GLN A 130 -6.69 47.16 11.38
CA GLN A 130 -6.00 48.36 11.84
C GLN A 130 -5.73 48.17 13.34
N LYS A 131 -4.46 47.89 13.71
CA LYS A 131 -4.07 47.86 15.12
C LYS A 131 -4.37 49.22 15.74
N PRO A 132 -5.14 49.32 16.83
CA PRO A 132 -5.27 50.58 17.55
C PRO A 132 -3.88 50.99 18.06
N ALA A 133 -3.49 52.23 17.79
CA ALA A 133 -2.27 52.80 18.33
C ALA A 133 -2.48 53.06 19.82
N THR A 134 -1.86 52.26 20.67
CA THR A 134 -1.84 52.49 22.11
C THR A 134 -0.77 53.53 22.43
N THR A 135 -1.17 54.76 22.72
CA THR A 135 -0.27 55.79 23.26
C THR A 135 -0.11 55.57 24.77
N LEU A 136 1.11 55.27 25.22
CA LEU A 136 1.43 55.23 26.64
C LEU A 136 1.55 56.66 27.18
N VAL A 137 0.66 57.05 28.08
CA VAL A 137 0.73 58.33 28.80
C VAL A 137 1.39 58.06 30.16
N ILE A 138 2.55 58.65 30.39
CA ILE A 138 3.23 58.61 31.69
C ILE A 138 2.77 59.83 32.49
N ASN A 139 1.99 59.61 33.55
CA ASN A 139 1.62 60.67 34.49
C ASN A 139 2.62 60.68 35.65
N THR A 140 3.42 61.75 35.75
CA THR A 140 4.29 62.02 36.89
C THR A 140 3.52 62.78 37.97
N PRO A 141 3.56 62.38 39.25
CA PRO A 141 2.90 63.13 40.32
C PRO A 141 3.64 64.44 40.59
N THR A 142 2.91 65.55 40.63
CA THR A 142 3.41 66.83 41.17
C THR A 142 3.45 66.76 42.70
N ARG A 143 4.66 66.98 43.21
CA ARG A 143 5.15 67.20 44.59
C ARG A 143 4.18 67.08 45.76
#